data_AF-A0A645ERL4-F1
#
_entry.id   AF-A0A645ERL4-F1
#
_cell.length_a   1.000
_cell.length_b   1.000
_cell.length_c   1.000
_cell.angle_alpha   90.00
_cell.angle_beta   90.00
_cell.angle_gamma   90.00
#
_symmetry.space_group_name_H-M   'P 1'
#
loop_
_entity.id
_entity.type
_entity.pdbx_description
1 polymer ?
#
loop_
_entity_poly.entity_id
_entity_poly.type
_entity_poly.pdbx_seq_one_letter_code
_entity_poly.pdbx_strand_id
1 'polypeptide(L)' 'MVYGNIRWMVMHLDLSRLEDYDKWFAQYFKQPFFPYAFSMWQYTSRGAIDGISHDVDLNLGLVNYLEAKTGEAS' A
#
# COMPACT_ATOMS: atom_id res chain seq x y z
N MET A 1 5.30 7.35 -3.03
CA MET A 1 4.21 6.51 -2.49
C MET A 1 3.39 7.29 -1.46
N VAL A 2 2.07 7.16 -1.48
CA VAL A 2 1.12 7.76 -0.52
C VAL A 2 0.48 6.64 0.32
N TYR A 3 0.47 6.80 1.65
CA TYR A 3 -0.11 5.84 2.58
C TYR A 3 -1.34 6.36 3.30
N GLY A 4 -2.34 5.50 3.51
CA GLY A 4 -3.48 5.80 4.38
C GLY A 4 -4.51 4.68 4.47
N ASN A 5 -5.42 4.78 5.44
CA ASN A 5 -6.60 3.92 5.44
C ASN A 5 -7.49 4.25 4.24
N ILE A 6 -8.01 3.22 3.56
CA ILE A 6 -8.80 3.37 2.34
C ILE A 6 -10.00 4.32 2.49
N ARG A 7 -10.68 4.31 3.64
CA ARG A 7 -11.83 5.17 3.89
C ARG A 7 -11.41 6.64 3.92
N TRP A 8 -10.28 6.94 4.57
CA TRP A 8 -9.80 8.31 4.64
C TRP A 8 -9.35 8.80 3.26
N MET A 9 -8.59 7.98 2.53
CA MET A 9 -8.10 8.32 1.19
C MET A 9 -9.25 8.63 0.23
N VAL A 10 -10.27 7.79 0.18
CA VAL A 10 -11.43 7.99 -0.72
C VAL A 10 -12.28 9.20 -0.32
N MET A 11 -12.39 9.51 0.97
CA MET A 11 -13.26 10.61 1.44
C MET A 11 -12.58 12.00 1.38
N HIS A 12 -11.25 12.07 1.41
CA HIS A 12 -10.53 13.34 1.59
C HIS A 12 -9.51 13.66 0.51
N LEU A 13 -9.14 12.68 -0.33
CA LEU A 13 -8.19 12.91 -1.41
C LEU A 13 -8.90 12.91 -2.75
N ASP A 14 -8.50 13.85 -3.59
CA ASP A 14 -8.70 13.74 -5.03
C ASP A 14 -7.62 12.80 -5.60
N LEU A 15 -7.95 11.51 -5.70
CA LEU A 15 -7.01 10.48 -6.13
C LEU A 15 -6.55 10.65 -7.59
N SER A 16 -7.34 11.34 -8.42
CA SER A 16 -6.96 11.64 -9.81
C SER A 16 -5.72 12.53 -9.88
N ARG A 17 -5.51 13.40 -8.88
CA ARG A 17 -4.33 14.26 -8.79
C ARG A 17 -3.09 13.53 -8.26
N LEU A 18 -3.24 12.27 -7.86
CA LEU A 18 -2.19 11.46 -7.28
C LEU A 18 -1.84 10.26 -8.18
N GLU A 19 -2.20 10.32 -9.47
CA GLU A 19 -1.95 9.25 -10.43
C GLU A 19 -0.46 8.88 -10.54
N ASP A 20 0.44 9.87 -10.47
CA ASP A 20 1.90 9.67 -10.55
C ASP A 20 2.55 9.06 -9.30
N TYR A 21 1.81 8.94 -8.19
CA TYR A 21 2.34 8.37 -6.95
C TYR A 21 1.87 6.94 -6.77
N ASP A 22 2.76 6.04 -6.36
CA ASP A 22 2.36 4.72 -5.86
C ASP A 22 1.39 4.85 -4.67
N LYS A 23 0.41 3.94 -4.60
CA LYS A 23 -0.59 3.92 -3.52
C LYS A 23 -0.35 2.72 -2.61
N TRP A 24 -0.27 3.00 -1.32
CA TRP A 24 -0.22 2.00 -0.26
C TRP A 24 -1.40 2.20 0.68
N PHE A 25 -2.41 1.33 0.61
CA PHE A 25 -3.56 1.48 1.50
C PHE A 25 -3.58 0.45 2.62
N ALA A 26 -4.13 0.87 3.76
CA ALA A 26 -4.52 -0.02 4.84
C ALA A 26 -6.00 -0.37 4.75
N GLN A 27 -6.27 -1.69 4.67
CA GLN A 27 -7.61 -2.23 4.61
C GLN A 27 -7.63 -3.68 5.13
N TYR A 28 -8.25 -3.90 6.28
CA TYR A 28 -8.23 -5.19 6.96
C TYR A 28 -9.44 -6.06 6.61
N PHE A 29 -9.73 -6.19 5.31
CA PHE A 29 -10.78 -7.07 4.77
C PHE A 29 -10.15 -8.26 4.04
N LYS A 30 -10.95 -9.30 3.74
CA LYS A 30 -10.44 -10.49 3.05
C LYS A 30 -10.04 -10.24 1.59
N GLN A 31 -10.63 -9.23 0.95
CA GLN A 31 -10.38 -8.87 -0.44
C GLN A 31 -10.37 -7.36 -0.60
N PRO A 32 -9.48 -6.80 -1.44
CA PRO A 32 -9.48 -5.38 -1.71
C PRO A 32 -10.68 -4.97 -2.58
N PHE A 33 -11.31 -3.87 -2.22
CA PHE A 33 -12.40 -3.25 -3.01
C PHE A 33 -12.04 -1.89 -3.60
N PHE A 34 -10.74 -1.57 -3.65
CA PHE A 34 -10.24 -0.30 -4.16
C PHE A 34 -10.27 -0.29 -5.70
N PRO A 35 -11.00 0.64 -6.35
CA PRO A 35 -11.21 0.60 -7.80
C PRO A 35 -10.03 1.12 -8.62
N TYR A 36 -8.99 1.67 -7.98
CA TYR A 36 -7.81 2.22 -8.63
C TYR A 36 -6.61 1.29 -8.49
N ALA A 37 -5.64 1.42 -9.39
CA ALA A 37 -4.35 0.73 -9.27
C ALA A 37 -3.66 1.11 -7.95
N PHE A 38 -3.01 0.14 -7.32
CA PHE A 38 -2.26 0.33 -6.08
C PHE A 38 -1.03 -0.58 -6.07
N SER A 39 -0.02 -0.13 -5.34
CA SER A 39 1.31 -0.73 -5.38
C SER A 39 1.61 -1.54 -4.12
N MET A 40 0.88 -1.28 -3.03
CA MET A 40 1.00 -2.01 -1.77
C MET A 40 -0.32 -2.06 -1.00
N TRP A 41 -0.57 -3.17 -0.31
CA TRP A 41 -1.75 -3.36 0.53
C TRP A 41 -1.36 -3.86 1.91
N GLN A 42 -1.69 -3.10 2.96
CA GLN A 42 -1.62 -3.54 4.34
C GLN A 42 -2.93 -4.28 4.70
N TYR A 43 -2.86 -5.60 4.81
CA TYR A 43 -4.04 -6.46 4.96
C TYR A 43 -4.33 -6.83 6.42
N THR A 44 -3.39 -6.61 7.34
CA THR A 44 -3.61 -6.78 8.78
C THR A 44 -2.63 -5.93 9.58
N SER A 45 -3.05 -5.47 10.75
CA SER A 45 -2.21 -4.86 11.78
C SER A 45 -1.90 -5.79 12.96
N ARG A 46 -2.30 -7.06 12.84
CA ARG A 46 -2.19 -8.10 13.87
C ARG A 46 -1.46 -9.33 13.34
N GLY A 47 -0.45 -9.09 12.51
CA GLY A 47 0.43 -10.15 12.05
C GLY A 47 1.34 -10.64 13.16
N ALA A 48 1.63 -11.93 13.15
CA ALA A 48 2.68 -12.52 13.97
C ALA A 48 3.82 -12.97 13.05
N ILE A 49 5.05 -12.59 13.39
CA ILE A 49 6.26 -12.95 12.66
C ILE A 49 7.26 -13.49 13.68
N ASP A 50 7.84 -14.66 13.39
CA ASP A 50 8.84 -15.28 14.25
C ASP A 50 9.99 -14.31 14.53
N GLY A 51 10.32 -14.15 15.82
CA GLY A 51 11.33 -13.20 16.28
C GLY A 51 10.80 -11.80 16.63
N ILE A 52 9.51 -11.50 16.42
CA ILE A 52 8.87 -10.25 16.86
C ILE A 52 7.82 -10.57 17.93
N SER A 53 7.95 -9.93 19.10
CA SER A 53 7.16 -10.27 20.29
C SER A 53 5.77 -9.62 20.36
N HIS A 54 5.47 -8.71 19.44
CA HIS A 54 4.20 -7.99 19.38
C HIS A 54 3.60 -8.05 17.97
N ASP A 55 2.32 -7.71 17.88
CA ASP A 55 1.61 -7.59 16.62
C ASP A 55 2.33 -6.63 15.66
N VAL A 56 2.36 -7.00 14.37
CA VAL A 56 2.94 -6.19 13.29
C VAL A 56 1.98 -6.02 12.12
N ASP A 57 2.20 -4.94 11.38
CA ASP A 57 1.53 -4.71 10.11
C ASP A 57 2.10 -5.64 9.02
N LEU A 58 1.24 -6.39 8.34
CA LEU A 58 1.64 -7.21 7.19
C LEU A 58 1.12 -6.60 5.90
N ASN A 59 2.00 -6.58 4.91
CA ASN A 59 1.81 -5.91 3.64
C ASN A 59 2.09 -6.86 2.47
N LEU A 60 1.32 -6.71 1.40
CA LEU A 60 1.62 -7.30 0.09
C LEU A 60 2.11 -6.19 -0.84
N GLY A 61 3.36 -6.30 -1.30
CA GLY A 61 3.90 -5.46 -2.37
C GLY A 61 3.54 -6.06 -3.73
N LEU A 62 2.93 -5.25 -4.60
CA LEU A 62 2.46 -5.69 -5.92
C LEU A 62 3.35 -5.18 -7.07
N VAL A 63 4.37 -4.39 -6.74
CA VAL A 63 5.35 -3.85 -7.69
C VAL A 63 6.76 -4.17 -7.22
N ASN A 64 7.68 -4.29 -8.17
CA ASN A 64 9.10 -4.46 -7.89
C ASN A 64 9.80 -3.10 -7.73
N TYR A 65 10.03 -2.68 -6.49
CA TYR A 65 10.68 -1.40 -6.20
C TYR A 65 12.20 -1.38 -6.48
N LEU A 66 12.82 -2.54 -6.76
CA LEU A 66 14.23 -2.59 -7.12
C LEU A 66 14.48 -2.21 -8.59
N GLU A 67 13.52 -2.51 -9.48
CA GLU A 67 13.60 -2.16 -10.90
C GLU A 67 13.31 -0.67 -11.16
N ALA A 68 12.48 -0.03 -10.35
CA ALA A 68 12.16 1.39 -10.51
C ALA A 68 13.39 2.33 -10.35
N LYS A 69 14.47 1.86 -9.71
CA LYS A 69 15.71 2.63 -9.51
C LYS A 69 16.70 2.56 -10.68
N THR A 70 16.50 1.68 -11.66
CA THR A 70 17.44 1.50 -12.78
C THR A 70 17.05 2.27 -14.04
N GLY A 71 15.95 3.04 -14.01
CA GLY A 71 15.44 3.80 -15.15
C GLY A 71 15.85 5.28 -15.26
N GLU A 72 16.62 5.82 -14.30
CA GLU A 72 17.08 7.24 -14.31
C GLU A 72 18.58 7.39 -14.62
N ALA A 73 19.11 6.54 -15.49
CA ALA A 73 20.43 6.71 -16.08
C ALA A 73 20.36 6.55 -17.61
N SER A 74 19.78 7.54 -18.30
CA SER A 74 20.00 7.78 -19.73
C SER A 74 19.81 9.25 -20.06
#